data_AF-A0A8C9QGN7-F1
#
_entry.id   AF-A0A8C9QGN7-F1
#
_cell.length_a   1.000
_cell.length_b   1.000
_cell.length_c   1.000
_cell.angle_alpha   90.00
_cell.angle_beta   90.00
_cell.angle_gamma   90.00
#
_symmetry.space_group_name_H-M   'P 1'
#
loop_
_entity.id
_entity.type
_entity.pdbx_description
1 polymer ?
#
loop_
_entity_poly.entity_id
_entity_poly.type
_entity_poly.pdbx_seq_one_letter_code
_entity_poly.pdbx_strand_id
1 'polypeptide(L)'
;MHLRPPDRAVTWHHSQLLSLPTMASPTLSPDSSSQEALSAPTCSPTSDSENLSPDELELLAKLEEQNRLLEADSKSMRSMNGSRRNSGSSLVSSSSASIHLPFPAILCGRGWSPRGKGIPHHFRAIVWQLLCSATDMPVKNQYSELLKMSSPCEKLIRRDIARTYPEHEFFKGQDSLGQEVLFNVMKAYSLVDREVGYCQGSAFIVGLLLMQMPEEEAFCVFVRLMQEYRLRELFKPSMAELGLCIYQFEYMLQVRRMGTHGRGTRLHTSMYASSWFLALSLTTFPLPVATRVFDIFMYEGLEIVFRVGLALLQVNQMELMQLDMEGMSQYFQRVIPHQFDSCPDKLVLKAYQVKYNPKKMKRSVQDFGRLRTENRLLKQRIETLEKGQVTRAQEAEENYVIKRELAVVRQQGSSAAEDLQKAQSTIRQLQEQQVAAGAKGGWCLSRPCPHPPLCRAFRTQISPWPSCIKSGGTQRPVLIPPQLPSYRSCPDLGAS
;
A
#
# COMPACT_ATOMS: atom_id res chain seq x y z
N MET A 1 -6.20 15.27 41.31
CA MET A 1 -6.17 14.21 40.29
C MET A 1 -6.29 14.84 38.91
N HIS A 2 -5.25 14.81 38.08
CA HIS A 2 -5.32 15.28 36.69
C HIS A 2 -4.95 14.14 35.75
N LEU A 3 -5.94 13.65 35.00
CA LEU A 3 -5.74 12.71 33.90
C LEU A 3 -5.28 13.51 32.67
N ARG A 4 -4.05 13.26 32.19
CA ARG A 4 -3.65 13.68 30.84
C ARG A 4 -4.26 12.70 29.81
N PRO A 5 -4.70 13.19 28.64
CA PRO A 5 -5.10 12.31 27.54
C PRO A 5 -3.88 11.60 26.90
N PRO A 6 -4.08 10.46 26.21
CA PRO A 6 -3.01 9.72 25.54
C PRO A 6 -2.74 10.28 24.13
N ASP A 7 -1.92 11.32 24.02
CA ASP A 7 -1.45 11.80 22.72
C ASP A 7 -0.44 10.83 22.08
N ARG A 8 -0.95 9.93 21.23
CA ARG A 8 -0.29 9.38 20.00
C ARG A 8 -1.17 8.34 19.30
N ALA A 9 -2.33 8.77 18.81
CA ALA A 9 -3.05 8.00 17.79
C ALA A 9 -2.27 8.09 16.46
N VAL A 10 -1.64 6.99 16.02
CA VAL A 10 -0.94 6.98 14.72
C VAL A 10 -1.97 6.82 13.59
N THR A 11 -2.37 7.96 13.02
CA THR A 11 -3.22 8.03 11.82
C THR A 11 -2.38 7.87 10.55
N TRP A 12 -2.22 6.64 10.10
CA TRP A 12 -1.71 6.35 8.76
C TRP A 12 -2.71 6.85 7.69
N HIS A 13 -2.50 8.05 7.17
CA HIS A 13 -3.26 8.56 6.02
C HIS A 13 -2.83 7.82 4.75
N HIS A 14 -3.60 6.80 4.37
CA HIS A 14 -3.31 5.87 3.28
C HIS A 14 -3.19 6.51 1.87
N SER A 15 -3.53 7.79 1.68
CA SER A 15 -3.72 8.39 0.35
C SER A 15 -2.77 9.54 -0.02
N GLN A 16 -1.76 9.85 0.81
CA GLN A 16 -0.79 10.94 0.52
C GLN A 16 0.70 10.51 0.58
N LEU A 17 0.99 9.25 0.91
CA LEU A 17 2.38 8.76 1.13
C LEU A 17 3.11 8.23 -0.12
N LEU A 18 2.54 8.40 -1.33
CA LEU A 18 3.09 7.85 -2.58
C LEU A 18 3.76 8.86 -3.52
N SER A 19 3.90 10.12 -3.12
CA SER A 19 4.87 11.04 -3.74
C SER A 19 6.28 10.78 -3.19
N LEU A 20 6.97 9.77 -3.76
CA LEU A 20 8.43 9.81 -3.80
C LEU A 20 8.82 11.17 -4.42
N PRO A 21 9.76 11.93 -3.82
CA PRO A 21 10.09 13.27 -4.30
C PRO A 21 10.50 13.21 -5.78
N THR A 22 9.83 14.02 -6.60
CA THR A 22 10.18 14.19 -8.00
C THR A 22 11.60 14.72 -8.08
N MET A 23 12.51 13.96 -8.69
CA MET A 23 13.84 14.46 -9.02
C MET A 23 13.68 15.68 -9.93
N ALA A 24 14.17 16.82 -9.49
CA ALA A 24 14.13 18.04 -10.28
C ALA A 24 15.20 17.94 -11.38
N SER A 25 14.77 17.75 -12.63
CA SER A 25 15.63 17.93 -13.79
C SER A 25 16.07 19.40 -13.88
N PRO A 26 17.34 19.70 -14.21
CA PRO A 26 17.80 21.07 -14.39
C PRO A 26 17.19 21.67 -15.67
N THR A 27 16.68 22.89 -15.54
CA THR A 27 16.15 23.69 -16.65
C THR A 27 17.27 24.06 -17.63
N LEU A 28 17.15 23.65 -18.89
CA LEU A 28 17.91 24.22 -20.00
C LEU A 28 17.02 25.20 -20.78
N SER A 29 17.46 26.45 -20.86
CA SER A 29 16.86 27.49 -21.70
C SER A 29 17.69 27.66 -22.99
N PRO A 30 17.10 28.18 -24.09
CA PRO A 30 17.57 27.90 -25.44
C PRO A 30 18.44 29.00 -26.06
N ASP A 31 19.24 28.62 -27.06
CA ASP A 31 19.60 29.38 -28.28
C ASP A 31 20.66 28.57 -29.08
N SER A 32 20.89 28.74 -30.39
CA SER A 32 20.02 29.05 -31.55
C SER A 32 20.89 28.91 -32.82
N SER A 33 20.36 28.30 -33.90
CA SER A 33 21.00 28.16 -35.25
C SER A 33 22.35 27.39 -35.31
N SER A 34 22.71 26.68 -36.39
CA SER A 34 22.40 26.91 -37.81
C SER A 34 22.06 25.64 -38.59
N GLN A 35 21.37 25.84 -39.71
CA GLN A 35 21.05 24.82 -40.70
C GLN A 35 22.26 24.56 -41.60
N GLU A 36 22.47 23.31 -41.99
CA GLU A 36 22.84 22.99 -43.37
C GLU A 36 22.31 21.59 -43.71
N ALA A 37 21.62 21.49 -44.83
CA ALA A 37 21.12 20.23 -45.38
C ALA A 37 21.83 20.01 -46.72
N LEU A 38 22.14 18.76 -47.07
CA LEU A 38 22.10 18.23 -48.44
C LEU A 38 22.39 16.72 -48.48
N SER A 39 21.48 16.01 -49.16
CA SER A 39 21.71 14.82 -50.02
C SER A 39 22.43 13.57 -49.49
N ALA A 40 21.70 12.46 -49.47
CA ALA A 40 22.26 11.12 -49.59
C ALA A 40 22.78 10.84 -51.02
N PRO A 41 23.68 9.87 -51.17
CA PRO A 41 23.56 8.93 -52.27
C PRO A 41 23.63 7.46 -51.83
N THR A 42 22.84 6.63 -52.49
CA THR A 42 22.92 5.16 -52.48
C THR A 42 24.12 4.65 -53.28
N CYS A 43 24.85 3.65 -52.76
CA CYS A 43 25.52 2.62 -53.59
C CYS A 43 25.72 1.31 -52.81
N SER A 44 25.82 0.21 -53.55
CA SER A 44 25.83 -1.18 -53.06
C SER A 44 27.27 -1.75 -52.99
N PRO A 45 27.50 -3.05 -52.67
CA PRO A 45 28.63 -3.46 -51.85
C PRO A 45 29.98 -3.53 -52.59
N THR A 46 31.06 -3.24 -51.87
CA THR A 46 32.43 -3.61 -52.25
C THR A 46 32.99 -4.62 -51.26
N SER A 47 33.64 -5.65 -51.80
CA SER A 47 34.32 -6.68 -51.03
C SER A 47 35.74 -6.21 -50.72
N ASP A 48 36.09 -6.07 -49.45
CA ASP A 48 37.49 -5.92 -49.02
C ASP A 48 37.80 -7.05 -48.04
N SER A 49 38.64 -7.99 -48.50
CA SER A 49 39.18 -9.05 -47.65
C SER A 49 40.28 -8.47 -46.75
N GLU A 50 40.21 -8.80 -45.47
CA GLU A 50 41.07 -8.25 -44.43
C GLU A 50 42.54 -8.67 -44.65
N ASN A 51 43.43 -7.71 -44.88
CA ASN A 51 44.87 -7.89 -44.62
C ASN A 51 45.10 -7.66 -43.11
N LEU A 52 44.82 -8.69 -42.30
CA LEU A 52 45.17 -8.69 -40.88
C LEU A 52 46.69 -8.59 -40.71
N SER A 53 47.14 -7.81 -39.74
CA SER A 53 48.56 -7.67 -39.45
C SER A 53 49.17 -8.97 -38.90
N PRO A 54 50.51 -9.17 -39.02
CA PRO A 54 51.16 -10.36 -38.48
C PRO A 54 50.90 -10.57 -36.97
N ASP A 55 50.82 -9.47 -36.21
CA ASP A 55 50.57 -9.48 -34.77
C ASP A 55 49.14 -9.95 -34.44
N GLU A 56 48.14 -9.57 -35.26
CA GLU A 56 46.75 -10.01 -35.11
C GLU A 56 46.59 -11.51 -35.46
N LEU A 57 47.31 -11.98 -36.48
CA LEU A 57 47.39 -13.40 -36.84
C LEU A 57 48.03 -14.24 -35.73
N GLU A 58 49.09 -13.73 -35.08
CA GLU A 58 49.69 -14.40 -33.92
C GLU A 58 48.76 -14.39 -32.69
N LEU A 59 47.98 -13.31 -32.50
CA LEU A 59 46.99 -13.21 -31.43
C LEU A 59 45.84 -14.19 -31.62
N LEU A 60 45.34 -14.33 -32.86
CA LEU A 60 44.31 -15.29 -33.23
C LEU A 60 44.79 -16.74 -33.04
N ALA A 61 46.01 -17.07 -33.47
CA ALA A 61 46.60 -18.38 -33.24
C ALA A 61 46.71 -18.73 -31.74
N LYS A 62 47.08 -17.76 -30.89
CA LYS A 62 47.11 -17.92 -29.42
C LYS A 62 45.71 -18.13 -28.83
N LEU A 63 44.69 -17.44 -29.35
CA LEU A 63 43.29 -17.59 -28.92
C LEU A 63 42.71 -18.95 -29.33
N GLU A 64 42.99 -19.43 -30.54
CA GLU A 64 42.57 -20.76 -30.98
C GLU A 64 43.22 -21.89 -30.16
N GLU A 65 44.51 -21.77 -29.82
CA GLU A 65 45.20 -22.76 -28.99
C GLU A 65 44.68 -22.76 -27.54
N GLN A 66 44.38 -21.59 -26.96
CA GLN A 66 43.69 -21.50 -25.66
C GLN A 66 42.32 -22.19 -25.68
N ASN A 67 41.52 -22.00 -26.74
CA ASN A 67 40.23 -22.68 -26.90
C ASN A 67 40.38 -24.19 -27.07
N ARG A 68 41.42 -24.63 -27.80
CA ARG A 68 41.75 -26.06 -28.00
C ARG A 68 42.12 -26.76 -26.68
N LEU A 69 42.84 -26.06 -25.81
CA LEU A 69 43.17 -26.54 -24.45
C LEU A 69 41.93 -26.63 -23.55
N LEU A 70 41.02 -25.64 -23.58
CA LEU A 70 39.76 -25.68 -22.84
C LEU A 70 38.85 -26.85 -23.29
N GLU A 71 38.78 -27.10 -24.60
CA GLU A 71 38.08 -28.27 -25.15
C GLU A 71 38.68 -29.59 -24.67
N ALA A 72 40.01 -29.72 -24.68
CA ALA A 72 40.72 -30.91 -24.21
C ALA A 72 40.45 -31.20 -22.72
N ASP A 73 40.47 -30.17 -21.88
CA ASP A 73 40.22 -30.30 -20.44
C ASP A 73 38.74 -30.67 -20.16
N SER A 74 37.80 -30.13 -20.95
CA SER A 74 36.39 -30.52 -20.90
C SER A 74 36.14 -31.99 -21.26
N LYS A 75 36.94 -32.54 -22.19
CA LYS A 75 36.90 -33.96 -22.60
C LYS A 75 37.58 -34.85 -21.56
N SER A 76 38.67 -34.38 -20.94
CA SER A 76 39.35 -35.03 -19.80
C SER A 76 38.39 -35.22 -18.61
N MET A 77 37.69 -34.16 -18.19
CA MET A 77 36.70 -34.25 -17.11
C MET A 77 35.52 -35.19 -17.41
N ARG A 78 35.09 -35.30 -18.67
CA ARG A 78 34.03 -36.26 -19.06
C ARG A 78 34.50 -37.71 -19.02
N SER A 79 35.79 -37.97 -19.24
CA SER A 79 36.37 -39.32 -19.18
C SER A 79 36.42 -39.90 -17.76
N MET A 80 36.68 -39.07 -16.75
CA MET A 80 36.75 -39.51 -15.34
C MET A 80 35.42 -40.03 -14.77
N ASN A 81 34.27 -39.68 -15.34
CA ASN A 81 32.97 -40.19 -14.91
C ASN A 81 32.61 -41.58 -15.49
N GLY A 82 33.47 -42.18 -16.34
CA GLY A 82 33.15 -43.41 -17.07
C GLY A 82 33.47 -44.73 -16.37
N SER A 83 34.22 -44.75 -15.25
CA SER A 83 34.74 -46.01 -14.69
C SER A 83 34.69 -46.10 -13.16
N ARG A 84 33.65 -46.78 -12.66
CA ARG A 84 33.70 -47.67 -11.47
C ARG A 84 32.37 -48.40 -11.28
N ARG A 85 32.27 -49.62 -11.82
CA ARG A 85 31.31 -50.64 -11.38
C ARG A 85 32.08 -51.87 -10.88
N ASN A 86 31.53 -52.46 -9.82
CA ASN A 86 31.83 -53.79 -9.27
C ASN A 86 33.12 -54.01 -8.45
N SER A 87 32.98 -53.97 -7.12
CA SER A 87 33.33 -55.08 -6.20
C SER A 87 32.65 -54.82 -4.85
N GLY A 88 32.16 -55.87 -4.17
CA GLY A 88 31.16 -55.74 -3.10
C GLY A 88 31.64 -55.99 -1.67
N SER A 89 30.69 -55.85 -0.72
CA SER A 89 30.80 -56.07 0.74
C SER A 89 31.71 -55.08 1.49
N SER A 90 31.28 -54.31 2.48
CA SER A 90 30.39 -54.67 3.60
C SER A 90 29.79 -53.45 4.33
N LEU A 91 28.51 -53.57 4.74
CA LEU A 91 27.87 -52.94 5.91
C LEU A 91 28.44 -51.61 6.47
N VAL A 92 27.88 -50.46 6.04
CA VAL A 92 27.68 -49.27 6.91
C VAL A 92 26.32 -48.64 6.57
N SER A 93 25.62 -48.19 7.61
CA SER A 93 24.21 -47.78 7.58
C SER A 93 23.89 -46.60 6.65
N SER A 94 22.64 -46.59 6.17
CA SER A 94 22.08 -45.56 5.30
C SER A 94 22.25 -44.14 5.84
N SER A 95 22.91 -43.29 5.05
CA SER A 95 22.71 -41.85 5.07
C SER A 95 22.92 -41.33 3.67
N SER A 96 21.82 -41.07 2.98
CA SER A 96 21.78 -40.47 1.65
C SER A 96 22.20 -39.00 1.74
N ALA A 97 23.49 -38.78 1.95
CA ALA A 97 24.14 -37.50 1.81
C ALA A 97 24.19 -37.16 0.31
N SER A 98 23.12 -36.54 -0.19
CA SER A 98 23.14 -35.86 -1.49
C SER A 98 24.37 -34.96 -1.53
N ILE A 99 25.18 -35.09 -2.58
CA ILE A 99 26.35 -34.22 -2.80
C ILE A 99 25.84 -32.85 -3.25
N HIS A 100 25.31 -32.12 -2.28
CA HIS A 100 24.89 -30.73 -2.39
C HIS A 100 25.76 -29.95 -1.41
N LEU A 101 27.02 -29.71 -1.80
CA LEU A 101 27.77 -28.61 -1.21
C LEU A 101 26.91 -27.35 -1.44
N PRO A 102 26.42 -26.68 -0.39
CA PRO A 102 25.57 -25.52 -0.59
C PRO A 102 26.40 -24.47 -1.34
N PHE A 103 25.88 -23.95 -2.45
CA PHE A 103 26.60 -23.04 -3.34
C PHE A 103 27.28 -21.84 -2.61
N PRO A 104 26.72 -21.28 -1.51
CA PRO A 104 27.43 -20.35 -0.63
C PRO A 104 28.79 -20.82 -0.10
N ALA A 105 28.98 -22.11 0.19
CA ALA A 105 30.27 -22.67 0.61
C ALA A 105 31.30 -22.67 -0.54
N ILE A 106 30.85 -22.85 -1.79
CA ILE A 106 31.71 -22.75 -2.99
C ILE A 106 32.13 -21.29 -3.21
N LEU A 107 31.22 -20.34 -3.00
CA LEU A 107 31.52 -18.90 -3.08
C LEU A 107 32.48 -18.45 -1.98
N CYS A 108 32.27 -18.89 -0.74
CA CYS A 108 33.21 -18.68 0.37
C CYS A 108 34.58 -19.32 0.08
N GLY A 109 34.62 -20.53 -0.49
CA GLY A 109 35.85 -21.19 -0.92
C GLY A 109 36.59 -20.47 -2.05
N ARG A 110 35.87 -19.68 -2.87
CA ARG A 110 36.44 -18.79 -3.90
C ARG A 110 36.71 -17.36 -3.39
N GLY A 111 36.73 -17.15 -2.07
CA GLY A 111 37.11 -15.89 -1.44
C GLY A 111 36.04 -14.80 -1.41
N TRP A 112 34.80 -15.08 -1.84
CA TRP A 112 33.69 -14.18 -1.60
C TRP A 112 33.28 -14.23 -0.13
N SER A 113 32.96 -13.08 0.46
CA SER A 113 32.43 -12.99 1.81
C SER A 113 31.45 -11.83 1.88
N PRO A 114 30.29 -11.98 2.57
CA PRO A 114 29.37 -10.87 2.80
C PRO A 114 30.03 -9.64 3.47
N ARG A 115 31.12 -9.87 4.21
CA ARG A 115 31.94 -8.82 4.89
C ARG A 115 33.19 -8.39 4.10
N GLY A 116 33.46 -9.01 2.95
CA GLY A 116 34.64 -8.78 2.12
C GLY A 116 34.28 -8.08 0.80
N LYS A 117 35.09 -8.33 -0.23
CA LYS A 117 34.84 -7.83 -1.59
C LYS A 117 33.52 -8.41 -2.13
N GLY A 118 32.82 -7.60 -2.92
CA GLY A 118 31.51 -7.97 -3.48
C GLY A 118 31.55 -9.05 -4.57
N ILE A 119 30.37 -9.43 -5.05
CA ILE A 119 30.25 -10.38 -6.15
C ILE A 119 30.78 -9.66 -7.41
N PRO A 120 31.76 -10.23 -8.15
CA PRO A 120 32.21 -9.65 -9.41
C PRO A 120 31.08 -9.62 -10.43
N HIS A 121 31.00 -8.54 -11.22
CA HIS A 121 29.87 -8.25 -12.11
C HIS A 121 29.44 -9.44 -12.98
N HIS A 122 30.38 -10.05 -13.69
CA HIS A 122 30.13 -11.19 -14.60
C HIS A 122 29.54 -12.44 -13.90
N PHE A 123 29.68 -12.57 -12.58
CA PHE A 123 29.11 -13.69 -11.82
C PHE A 123 27.77 -13.37 -11.16
N ARG A 124 27.31 -12.11 -11.12
CA ARG A 124 26.06 -11.74 -10.42
C ARG A 124 24.83 -12.45 -10.98
N ALA A 125 24.71 -12.52 -12.31
CA ALA A 125 23.61 -13.21 -12.99
C ALA A 125 23.39 -14.63 -12.43
N ILE A 126 24.48 -15.40 -12.36
CA ILE A 126 24.49 -16.80 -11.94
C ILE A 126 24.32 -16.90 -10.41
N VAL A 127 25.09 -16.11 -9.66
CA VAL A 127 25.08 -16.17 -8.19
C VAL A 127 23.74 -15.75 -7.60
N TRP A 128 23.13 -14.67 -8.11
CA TRP A 128 21.83 -14.21 -7.63
C TRP A 128 20.72 -15.24 -7.91
N GLN A 129 20.68 -15.83 -9.10
CA GLN A 129 19.75 -16.91 -9.43
C GLN A 129 19.91 -18.12 -8.51
N LEU A 130 21.15 -18.54 -8.22
CA LEU A 130 21.42 -19.69 -7.36
C LEU A 130 21.13 -19.41 -5.87
N LEU A 131 21.40 -18.20 -5.38
CA LEU A 131 21.07 -17.80 -4.01
C LEU A 131 19.56 -17.86 -3.72
N CYS A 132 18.73 -17.41 -4.67
CA CYS A 132 17.26 -17.45 -4.53
C CYS A 132 16.58 -18.67 -5.18
N SER A 133 17.37 -19.64 -5.69
CA SER A 133 16.87 -20.86 -6.37
C SER A 133 15.87 -20.57 -7.52
N ALA A 134 16.21 -19.60 -8.38
CA ALA A 134 15.38 -19.11 -9.49
C ALA A 134 15.65 -19.74 -10.86
N THR A 135 16.66 -20.61 -10.98
CA THR A 135 17.15 -21.13 -12.28
C THR A 135 16.07 -21.88 -13.08
N ASP A 136 15.37 -22.83 -12.47
CA ASP A 136 14.35 -23.67 -13.10
C ASP A 136 12.96 -23.43 -12.50
N MET A 137 12.39 -22.24 -12.78
CA MET A 137 11.08 -21.85 -12.26
C MET A 137 9.93 -22.18 -13.22
N PRO A 138 8.87 -22.89 -12.79
CA PRO A 138 7.72 -23.20 -13.65
C PRO A 138 7.00 -21.96 -14.22
N VAL A 139 7.11 -20.81 -13.55
CA VAL A 139 6.56 -19.54 -14.02
C VAL A 139 7.28 -18.99 -15.24
N LYS A 140 8.55 -19.39 -15.49
CA LYS A 140 9.31 -18.99 -16.69
C LYS A 140 8.57 -19.37 -17.97
N ASN A 141 8.07 -20.60 -18.01
CA ASN A 141 7.28 -21.14 -19.13
C ASN A 141 5.93 -20.42 -19.35
N GLN A 142 5.49 -19.59 -18.40
CA GLN A 142 4.25 -18.80 -18.49
C GLN A 142 4.52 -17.35 -18.93
N TYR A 143 5.79 -16.91 -18.96
CA TYR A 143 6.15 -15.51 -19.18
C TYR A 143 5.64 -14.98 -20.52
N SER A 144 5.85 -15.72 -21.60
CA SER A 144 5.40 -15.38 -22.95
C SER A 144 3.87 -15.24 -23.07
N GLU A 145 3.09 -16.02 -22.31
CA GLU A 145 1.63 -15.87 -22.26
C GLU A 145 1.20 -14.67 -21.39
N LEU A 146 1.87 -14.43 -20.26
CA LEU A 146 1.63 -13.26 -19.41
C LEU A 146 1.86 -11.94 -20.15
N LEU A 147 2.83 -11.87 -21.07
CA LEU A 147 3.07 -10.68 -21.90
C LEU A 147 1.92 -10.38 -22.88
N LYS A 148 1.19 -11.39 -23.35
CA LYS A 148 0.03 -11.22 -24.26
C LYS A 148 -1.23 -10.72 -23.55
N MET A 149 -1.34 -10.97 -22.24
CA MET A 149 -2.46 -10.49 -21.42
C MET A 149 -2.37 -8.98 -21.18
N SER A 150 -3.47 -8.32 -20.78
CA SER A 150 -3.44 -6.92 -20.32
C SER A 150 -3.49 -6.83 -18.79
N SER A 151 -2.74 -5.89 -18.22
CA SER A 151 -2.71 -5.62 -16.78
C SER A 151 -3.38 -4.28 -16.42
N PRO A 152 -4.17 -4.21 -15.34
CA PRO A 152 -4.71 -2.94 -14.83
C PRO A 152 -3.61 -1.98 -14.35
N CYS A 153 -2.39 -2.47 -14.09
CA CYS A 153 -1.29 -1.67 -13.57
C CYS A 153 -0.47 -0.94 -14.66
N GLU A 154 -0.68 -1.21 -15.95
CA GLU A 154 0.20 -0.73 -17.04
C GLU A 154 0.44 0.79 -17.03
N LYS A 155 -0.60 1.60 -16.74
CA LYS A 155 -0.47 3.06 -16.65
C LYS A 155 0.44 3.52 -15.49
N LEU A 156 0.38 2.83 -14.35
CA LEU A 156 1.24 3.13 -13.20
C LEU A 156 2.68 2.67 -13.44
N ILE A 157 2.85 1.51 -14.09
CA ILE A 157 4.16 0.96 -14.47
C ILE A 157 4.87 1.92 -15.42
N ARG A 158 4.25 2.35 -16.54
CA ARG A 158 4.86 3.27 -17.52
C ARG A 158 5.35 4.58 -16.90
N ARG A 159 4.55 5.17 -15.99
CA ARG A 159 4.91 6.41 -15.28
C ARG A 159 6.17 6.25 -14.41
N ASP A 160 6.35 5.08 -13.79
CA ASP A 160 7.48 4.83 -12.91
C ASP A 160 8.74 4.40 -13.68
N ILE A 161 8.60 3.78 -14.85
CA ILE A 161 9.72 3.41 -15.73
C ILE A 161 10.50 4.62 -16.22
N ALA A 162 9.82 5.68 -16.66
CA ALA A 162 10.46 6.92 -17.12
C ALA A 162 11.34 7.62 -16.06
N ARG A 163 11.22 7.24 -14.78
CA ARG A 163 12.03 7.73 -13.64
C ARG A 163 12.91 6.65 -12.99
N THR A 164 12.99 5.46 -13.57
CA THR A 164 13.80 4.34 -13.07
C THR A 164 15.13 4.30 -13.81
N TYR A 165 16.21 4.72 -13.13
CA TYR A 165 17.56 4.85 -13.70
C TYR A 165 17.66 5.66 -15.02
N PRO A 166 17.06 6.87 -15.11
CA PRO A 166 16.93 7.61 -16.39
C PRO A 166 18.28 7.97 -17.04
N GLU A 167 19.33 8.18 -16.24
CA GLU A 167 20.69 8.50 -16.71
C GLU A 167 21.54 7.28 -17.09
N HIS A 168 21.04 6.06 -16.86
CA HIS A 168 21.79 4.83 -17.14
C HIS A 168 21.58 4.43 -18.61
N GLU A 169 22.67 4.28 -19.37
CA GLU A 169 22.65 4.08 -20.83
C GLU A 169 21.68 2.99 -21.33
N PHE A 170 21.49 1.88 -20.58
CA PHE A 170 20.52 0.83 -20.93
C PHE A 170 19.04 1.27 -20.87
N PHE A 171 18.70 2.24 -20.00
CA PHE A 171 17.33 2.74 -19.79
C PHE A 171 17.10 4.13 -20.40
N LYS A 172 18.16 4.85 -20.76
CA LYS A 172 18.13 6.21 -21.29
C LYS A 172 17.48 6.26 -22.69
N GLY A 173 16.81 7.38 -22.99
CA GLY A 173 16.00 7.55 -24.20
C GLY A 173 14.54 7.09 -24.02
N GLN A 174 13.61 7.68 -24.76
CA GLN A 174 12.21 7.23 -24.76
C GLN A 174 12.11 5.87 -25.47
N ASP A 175 11.28 4.98 -24.92
CA ASP A 175 11.01 3.64 -25.47
C ASP A 175 12.29 2.83 -25.77
N SER A 176 13.33 3.01 -24.94
CA SER A 176 14.57 2.24 -25.00
C SER A 176 14.33 0.77 -24.63
N LEU A 177 15.19 -0.13 -25.14
CA LEU A 177 15.09 -1.57 -24.86
C LEU A 177 15.01 -1.87 -23.35
N GLY A 178 15.80 -1.18 -22.52
CA GLY A 178 15.75 -1.34 -21.07
C GLY A 178 14.40 -0.92 -20.46
N GLN A 179 13.74 0.12 -20.99
CA GLN A 179 12.40 0.50 -20.55
C GLN A 179 11.33 -0.51 -21.00
N GLU A 180 11.46 -1.07 -22.20
CA GLU A 180 10.55 -2.11 -22.71
C GLU A 180 10.62 -3.39 -21.87
N VAL A 181 11.81 -3.96 -21.67
CA VAL A 181 11.97 -5.20 -20.89
C VAL A 181 11.61 -4.99 -19.41
N LEU A 182 11.85 -3.79 -18.86
CA LEU A 182 11.37 -3.42 -17.53
C LEU A 182 9.84 -3.34 -17.46
N PHE A 183 9.18 -2.81 -18.50
CA PHE A 183 7.71 -2.81 -18.60
C PHE A 183 7.17 -4.24 -18.64
N ASN A 184 7.77 -5.10 -19.47
CA ASN A 184 7.36 -6.49 -19.62
C ASN A 184 7.46 -7.27 -18.30
N VAL A 185 8.59 -7.22 -17.59
CA VAL A 185 8.77 -7.91 -16.30
C VAL A 185 7.78 -7.38 -15.24
N MET A 186 7.63 -6.05 -15.11
CA MET A 186 6.69 -5.48 -14.13
C MET A 186 5.22 -5.81 -14.47
N LYS A 187 4.87 -5.80 -15.77
CA LYS A 187 3.54 -6.18 -16.27
C LYS A 187 3.24 -7.65 -15.97
N ALA A 188 4.14 -8.56 -16.35
CA ALA A 188 3.98 -9.99 -16.11
C ALA A 188 3.85 -10.29 -14.61
N TYR A 189 4.69 -9.69 -13.76
CA TYR A 189 4.59 -9.87 -12.31
C TYR A 189 3.23 -9.42 -11.76
N SER A 190 2.71 -8.26 -12.20
CA SER A 190 1.41 -7.75 -11.74
C SER A 190 0.21 -8.66 -12.08
N LEU A 191 0.39 -9.59 -13.03
CA LEU A 191 -0.59 -10.60 -13.41
C LEU A 191 -0.42 -11.90 -12.61
N VAL A 192 0.81 -12.27 -12.23
CA VAL A 192 1.13 -13.41 -11.35
C VAL A 192 0.57 -13.20 -9.95
N ASP A 193 0.76 -12.02 -9.36
CA ASP A 193 0.27 -11.68 -8.02
C ASP A 193 -0.65 -10.47 -8.05
N ARG A 194 -1.93 -10.71 -8.29
CA ARG A 194 -2.96 -9.66 -8.36
C ARG A 194 -3.29 -9.01 -7.00
N GLU A 195 -2.88 -9.58 -5.86
CA GLU A 195 -3.06 -8.95 -4.54
C GLU A 195 -2.10 -7.78 -4.35
N VAL A 196 -0.85 -7.95 -4.81
CA VAL A 196 0.17 -6.89 -4.82
C VAL A 196 0.05 -6.01 -6.07
N GLY A 197 -0.14 -6.64 -7.25
CA GLY A 197 -0.14 -5.96 -8.54
C GLY A 197 1.21 -5.28 -8.81
N TYR A 198 1.21 -3.95 -8.76
CA TYR A 198 2.41 -3.13 -8.90
C TYR A 198 2.60 -2.24 -7.66
N CYS A 199 3.76 -2.36 -7.02
CA CYS A 199 4.15 -1.48 -5.91
C CYS A 199 5.22 -0.47 -6.35
N GLN A 200 4.97 0.81 -6.12
CA GLN A 200 5.91 1.88 -6.43
C GLN A 200 7.25 1.67 -5.71
N GLY A 201 8.35 1.75 -6.47
CA GLY A 201 9.71 1.44 -5.99
C GLY A 201 10.22 0.07 -6.43
N SER A 202 9.34 -0.91 -6.68
CA SER A 202 9.75 -2.25 -7.12
C SER A 202 10.43 -2.27 -8.49
N ALA A 203 10.09 -1.31 -9.37
CA ALA A 203 10.75 -1.14 -10.67
C ALA A 203 12.28 -0.92 -10.55
N PHE A 204 12.78 -0.30 -9.48
CA PHE A 204 14.24 -0.16 -9.26
C PHE A 204 14.91 -1.50 -8.97
N ILE A 205 14.22 -2.42 -8.28
CA ILE A 205 14.73 -3.78 -8.03
C ILE A 205 14.85 -4.54 -9.35
N VAL A 206 13.79 -4.52 -10.17
CA VAL A 206 13.80 -5.19 -11.48
C VAL A 206 14.77 -4.52 -12.45
N GLY A 207 14.88 -3.19 -12.44
CA GLY A 207 15.88 -2.46 -13.22
C GLY A 207 17.31 -2.90 -12.90
N LEU A 208 17.66 -3.08 -11.62
CA LEU A 208 18.96 -3.62 -11.23
C LEU A 208 19.16 -5.08 -11.68
N LEU A 209 18.12 -5.92 -11.62
CA LEU A 209 18.21 -7.31 -12.11
C LEU A 209 18.50 -7.33 -13.62
N LEU A 210 17.78 -6.53 -14.41
CA LEU A 210 17.95 -6.41 -15.87
C LEU A 210 19.31 -5.85 -16.28
N MET A 211 19.98 -5.05 -15.44
CA MET A 211 21.39 -4.66 -15.67
C MET A 211 22.37 -5.84 -15.53
N GLN A 212 21.97 -6.97 -14.95
CA GLN A 212 22.86 -8.10 -14.66
C GLN A 212 22.48 -9.41 -15.36
N MET A 213 21.21 -9.60 -15.77
CA MET A 213 20.72 -10.85 -16.39
C MET A 213 19.59 -10.57 -17.40
N PRO A 214 19.28 -11.51 -18.32
CA PRO A 214 18.22 -11.32 -19.30
C PRO A 214 16.82 -11.27 -18.66
N GLU A 215 15.84 -10.88 -19.49
CA GLU A 215 14.47 -10.54 -19.10
C GLU A 215 13.73 -11.67 -18.34
N GLU A 216 13.78 -12.90 -18.86
CA GLU A 216 13.09 -14.04 -18.25
C GLU A 216 13.73 -14.45 -16.91
N GLU A 217 15.06 -14.43 -16.80
CA GLU A 217 15.79 -14.69 -15.57
C GLU A 217 15.50 -13.60 -14.52
N ALA A 218 15.47 -12.33 -14.93
CA ALA A 218 15.13 -11.22 -14.05
C ALA A 218 13.70 -11.33 -13.49
N PHE A 219 12.74 -11.75 -14.33
CA PHE A 219 11.39 -12.09 -13.89
C PHE A 219 11.37 -13.25 -12.88
N CYS A 220 12.08 -14.34 -13.15
CA CYS A 220 12.13 -15.50 -12.25
C CYS A 220 12.76 -15.16 -10.88
N VAL A 221 13.86 -14.39 -10.88
CA VAL A 221 14.49 -13.89 -9.66
C VAL A 221 13.54 -12.97 -8.92
N PHE A 222 12.86 -12.04 -9.59
CA PHE A 222 11.92 -11.12 -8.94
C PHE A 222 10.73 -11.87 -8.31
N VAL A 223 10.16 -12.88 -8.98
CA VAL A 223 9.13 -13.75 -8.39
C VAL A 223 9.63 -14.45 -7.13
N ARG A 224 10.87 -14.99 -7.13
CA ARG A 224 11.50 -15.59 -5.94
C ARG A 224 11.72 -14.59 -4.80
N LEU A 225 12.15 -13.37 -5.10
CA LEU A 225 12.29 -12.30 -4.09
C LEU A 225 10.95 -11.96 -3.43
N MET A 226 9.87 -11.94 -4.21
CA MET A 226 8.54 -11.70 -3.68
C MET A 226 8.07 -12.86 -2.79
N GLN A 227 8.32 -14.11 -3.18
CA GLN A 227 7.94 -15.31 -2.42
C GLN A 227 8.75 -15.49 -1.12
N GLU A 228 10.08 -15.50 -1.21
CA GLU A 228 10.96 -15.98 -0.12
C GLU A 228 11.58 -14.84 0.71
N TYR A 229 11.78 -13.65 0.12
CA TYR A 229 12.52 -12.53 0.76
C TYR A 229 11.60 -11.52 1.48
N ARG A 230 10.36 -11.91 1.79
CA ARG A 230 9.30 -11.09 2.44
C ARG A 230 8.85 -9.86 1.66
N LEU A 231 9.31 -9.64 0.41
CA LEU A 231 8.96 -8.44 -0.35
C LEU A 231 7.47 -8.38 -0.72
N ARG A 232 6.82 -9.53 -0.94
CA ARG A 232 5.37 -9.60 -1.16
C ARG A 232 4.58 -8.93 -0.05
N GLU A 233 4.82 -9.32 1.20
CA GLU A 233 4.11 -8.76 2.36
C GLU A 233 4.44 -7.28 2.58
N LEU A 234 5.66 -6.86 2.23
CA LEU A 234 6.10 -5.45 2.23
C LEU A 234 5.33 -4.60 1.21
N PHE A 235 5.02 -5.16 0.05
CA PHE A 235 4.41 -4.46 -1.10
C PHE A 235 2.89 -4.54 -1.16
N LYS A 236 2.24 -5.34 -0.28
CA LYS A 236 0.77 -5.40 -0.20
C LYS A 236 0.15 -4.02 0.02
N PRO A 237 -1.02 -3.70 -0.58
CA PRO A 237 -1.66 -2.39 -0.48
C PRO A 237 -1.91 -1.88 0.95
N SER A 238 -2.03 -2.78 1.93
CA SER A 238 -2.21 -2.41 3.34
C SER A 238 -0.98 -1.78 4.00
N MET A 239 0.22 -1.88 3.38
CA MET A 239 1.52 -1.43 3.91
C MET A 239 1.81 -1.92 5.35
N ALA A 240 1.19 -3.03 5.74
CA ALA A 240 1.25 -3.60 7.09
C ALA A 240 2.67 -3.96 7.51
N GLU A 241 3.38 -4.69 6.65
CA GLU A 241 4.73 -5.17 6.89
C GLU A 241 5.74 -4.02 6.80
N LEU A 242 5.49 -3.01 5.96
CA LEU A 242 6.28 -1.77 5.94
C LEU A 242 6.15 -1.02 7.27
N GLY A 243 4.93 -0.85 7.78
CA GLY A 243 4.69 -0.24 9.10
C GLY A 243 5.38 -1.01 10.24
N LEU A 244 5.40 -2.35 10.16
CA LEU A 244 6.16 -3.19 11.08
C LEU A 244 7.68 -2.96 10.95
N CYS A 245 8.21 -2.88 9.72
CA CYS A 245 9.64 -2.61 9.50
C CYS A 245 10.05 -1.24 10.04
N ILE A 246 9.24 -0.19 9.82
CA ILE A 246 9.47 1.13 10.41
C ILE A 246 9.46 1.07 11.94
N TYR A 247 8.49 0.37 12.56
CA TYR A 247 8.45 0.18 14.02
C TYR A 247 9.67 -0.58 14.56
N GLN A 248 10.11 -1.65 13.89
CA GLN A 248 11.31 -2.40 14.24
C GLN A 248 12.58 -1.52 14.13
N PHE A 249 12.66 -0.69 13.11
CA PHE A 249 13.76 0.25 12.88
C PHE A 249 13.80 1.35 13.96
N GLU A 250 12.65 1.95 14.28
CA GLU A 250 12.53 2.92 15.39
C GLU A 250 12.93 2.30 16.73
N TYR A 251 12.52 1.05 17.01
CA TYR A 251 12.93 0.33 18.22
C TYR A 251 14.47 0.16 18.29
N MET A 252 15.11 -0.23 17.18
CA MET A 252 16.58 -0.35 17.12
C MET A 252 17.30 1.00 17.27
N LEU A 253 16.68 2.09 16.80
CA LEU A 253 17.18 3.45 16.95
C LEU A 253 17.05 3.94 18.40
N GLN A 254 15.88 3.76 19.02
CA GLN A 254 15.62 4.16 20.42
C GLN A 254 16.57 3.45 21.41
N VAL A 255 16.78 2.14 21.24
CA VAL A 255 17.72 1.37 22.08
C VAL A 255 19.15 1.93 22.04
N ARG A 256 19.55 2.60 20.95
CA ARG A 256 20.84 3.31 20.84
C ARG A 256 20.77 4.75 21.36
N ARG A 257 19.66 5.47 21.15
CA ARG A 257 19.47 6.84 21.66
C ARG A 257 19.36 6.91 23.19
N MET A 258 19.08 5.82 23.90
CA MET A 258 19.10 5.83 25.38
C MET A 258 20.46 6.22 26.00
N GLY A 259 21.55 6.27 25.23
CA GLY A 259 22.84 6.83 25.66
C GLY A 259 23.02 8.34 25.48
N THR A 260 22.17 9.03 24.71
CA THR A 260 22.27 10.48 24.47
C THR A 260 20.91 11.17 24.56
N HIS A 261 20.81 12.19 25.41
CA HIS A 261 19.55 12.83 25.83
C HIS A 261 18.89 13.75 24.76
N GLY A 262 19.07 13.41 23.48
CA GLY A 262 18.60 14.17 22.32
C GLY A 262 17.11 13.97 22.03
N ARG A 263 16.27 14.71 22.76
CA ARG A 263 14.86 14.92 22.41
C ARG A 263 14.74 15.52 21.01
N GLY A 264 13.75 15.07 20.24
CA GLY A 264 13.19 15.87 19.14
C GLY A 264 13.92 15.78 17.80
N THR A 265 13.89 14.62 17.15
CA THR A 265 13.75 14.63 15.68
C THR A 265 12.25 14.80 15.40
N ARG A 266 11.85 15.93 14.80
CA ARG A 266 10.45 16.21 14.43
C ARG A 266 9.99 15.43 13.19
N LEU A 267 10.95 14.95 12.40
CA LEU A 267 10.71 14.15 11.21
C LEU A 267 10.34 12.70 11.58
N HIS A 268 9.17 12.24 11.15
CA HIS A 268 8.75 10.85 11.33
C HIS A 268 9.66 9.90 10.53
N THR A 269 10.07 8.78 11.13
CA THR A 269 10.99 7.82 10.50
C THR A 269 10.49 7.27 9.18
N SER A 270 9.17 7.11 9.04
CA SER A 270 8.52 6.71 7.78
C SER A 270 8.82 7.66 6.60
N MET A 271 9.07 8.95 6.84
CA MET A 271 9.24 9.94 5.76
C MET A 271 10.53 9.75 4.96
N TYR A 272 11.60 9.21 5.58
CA TYR A 272 12.87 8.94 4.90
C TYR A 272 13.16 7.44 4.76
N ALA A 273 12.76 6.60 5.73
CA ALA A 273 13.14 5.18 5.72
C ALA A 273 12.22 4.30 4.86
N SER A 274 11.03 4.77 4.44
CA SER A 274 10.11 3.94 3.64
C SER A 274 10.71 3.50 2.30
N SER A 275 11.45 4.40 1.62
CA SER A 275 12.14 4.05 0.36
C SER A 275 13.30 3.07 0.58
N TRP A 276 13.97 3.12 1.73
CA TRP A 276 15.05 2.18 2.07
C TRP A 276 14.53 0.74 2.11
N PHE A 277 13.34 0.52 2.68
CA PHE A 277 12.70 -0.80 2.66
C PHE A 277 12.07 -1.12 1.30
N LEU A 278 11.26 -0.21 0.73
CA LEU A 278 10.49 -0.49 -0.48
C LEU A 278 11.36 -0.70 -1.74
N ALA A 279 12.50 -0.02 -1.82
CA ALA A 279 13.45 -0.14 -2.93
C ALA A 279 14.81 -0.69 -2.48
N LEU A 280 14.91 -1.34 -1.32
CA LEU A 280 16.15 -1.98 -0.83
C LEU A 280 17.40 -1.08 -0.85
N SER A 281 17.20 0.20 -0.48
CA SER A 281 18.19 1.29 -0.58
C SER A 281 18.72 1.60 -1.99
N LEU A 282 18.20 0.99 -3.05
CA LEU A 282 18.64 1.21 -4.44
C LEU A 282 18.38 2.63 -4.95
N THR A 283 17.39 3.33 -4.40
CA THR A 283 17.10 4.74 -4.69
C THR A 283 17.87 5.72 -3.81
N THR A 284 18.70 5.24 -2.89
CA THR A 284 19.43 6.06 -1.90
C THR A 284 20.91 6.18 -2.23
N PHE A 285 21.46 5.26 -3.03
CA PHE A 285 22.88 5.21 -3.34
C PHE A 285 23.13 5.04 -4.83
N PRO A 286 24.28 5.53 -5.36
CA PRO A 286 24.75 5.19 -6.69
C PRO A 286 24.93 3.68 -6.87
N LEU A 287 24.80 3.22 -8.12
CA LEU A 287 24.78 1.79 -8.49
C LEU A 287 25.91 0.93 -7.87
N PRO A 288 27.18 1.37 -7.76
CA PRO A 288 28.23 0.57 -7.14
C PRO A 288 27.96 0.24 -5.66
N VAL A 289 27.45 1.22 -4.89
CA VAL A 289 27.12 1.04 -3.47
C VAL A 289 25.81 0.27 -3.33
N ALA A 290 24.79 0.63 -4.12
CA ALA A 290 23.49 -0.04 -4.14
C ALA A 290 23.60 -1.54 -4.45
N THR A 291 24.40 -1.90 -5.46
CA THR A 291 24.64 -3.31 -5.84
C THR A 291 25.36 -4.08 -4.74
N ARG A 292 26.28 -3.44 -3.98
CA ARG A 292 26.96 -4.09 -2.86
C ARG A 292 26.03 -4.37 -1.68
N VAL A 293 25.03 -3.51 -1.43
CA VAL A 293 23.95 -3.78 -0.47
C VAL A 293 23.06 -4.91 -0.99
N PHE A 294 22.75 -4.92 -2.30
CA PHE A 294 21.91 -5.94 -2.93
C PHE A 294 22.57 -7.34 -2.93
N ASP A 295 23.88 -7.44 -3.19
CA ASP A 295 24.66 -8.69 -3.05
C ASP A 295 24.43 -9.36 -1.67
N ILE A 296 24.40 -8.55 -0.61
CA ILE A 296 24.24 -9.02 0.76
C ILE A 296 22.76 -9.31 1.05
N PHE A 297 21.83 -8.50 0.52
CA PHE A 297 20.40 -8.78 0.60
C PHE A 297 20.02 -10.12 -0.02
N MET A 298 20.64 -10.50 -1.15
CA MET A 298 20.44 -11.82 -1.78
C MET A 298 20.85 -12.99 -0.86
N TYR A 299 21.70 -12.76 0.14
CA TYR A 299 22.21 -13.77 1.08
C TYR A 299 21.58 -13.70 2.49
N GLU A 300 21.42 -12.50 3.07
CA GLU A 300 20.90 -12.28 4.43
C GLU A 300 19.43 -11.84 4.46
N GLY A 301 18.83 -11.54 3.32
CA GLY A 301 17.50 -10.98 3.21
C GLY A 301 17.39 -9.56 3.80
N LEU A 302 16.19 -9.19 4.26
CA LEU A 302 15.86 -7.82 4.68
C LEU A 302 16.67 -7.31 5.89
N GLU A 303 17.38 -8.19 6.63
CA GLU A 303 18.21 -7.79 7.78
C GLU A 303 19.26 -6.72 7.42
N ILE A 304 19.88 -6.81 6.24
CA ILE A 304 20.91 -5.85 5.82
C ILE A 304 20.35 -4.43 5.68
N VAL A 305 19.08 -4.28 5.28
CA VAL A 305 18.44 -2.96 5.10
C VAL A 305 18.31 -2.23 6.45
N PHE A 306 17.95 -2.96 7.53
CA PHE A 306 17.96 -2.41 8.88
C PHE A 306 19.36 -1.98 9.32
N ARG A 307 20.38 -2.81 9.03
CA ARG A 307 21.77 -2.55 9.39
C ARG A 307 22.35 -1.34 8.64
N VAL A 308 22.10 -1.24 7.33
CA VAL A 308 22.53 -0.12 6.48
C VAL A 308 21.84 1.17 6.90
N GLY A 309 20.51 1.18 7.07
CA GLY A 309 19.77 2.37 7.49
C GLY A 309 20.21 2.89 8.87
N LEU A 310 20.54 2.00 9.81
CA LEU A 310 21.08 2.41 11.11
C LEU A 310 22.53 2.89 11.00
N ALA A 311 23.38 2.24 10.20
CA ALA A 311 24.74 2.69 9.97
C ALA A 311 24.78 4.09 9.35
N LEU A 312 23.90 4.39 8.39
CA LEU A 312 23.71 5.73 7.82
C LEU A 312 23.42 6.78 8.89
N LEU A 313 22.43 6.52 9.76
CA LEU A 313 22.05 7.43 10.84
C LEU A 313 23.13 7.58 11.91
N GLN A 314 23.96 6.55 12.14
CA GLN A 314 25.07 6.60 13.09
C GLN A 314 26.29 7.35 12.55
N VAL A 315 26.60 7.19 11.26
CA VAL A 315 27.71 7.93 10.60
C VAL A 315 27.41 9.42 10.55
N ASN A 316 26.16 9.79 10.29
CA ASN A 316 25.71 11.18 10.09
C ASN A 316 25.04 11.79 11.33
N GLN A 317 25.28 11.23 12.51
CA GLN A 317 24.51 11.58 13.71
C GLN A 317 24.69 13.05 14.13
N MET A 318 25.89 13.60 14.01
CA MET A 318 26.21 14.95 14.48
C MET A 318 25.60 16.02 13.55
N GLU A 319 25.63 15.75 12.26
CA GLU A 319 25.12 16.58 11.18
C GLU A 319 23.58 16.59 11.20
N LEU A 320 22.96 15.40 11.25
CA LEU A 320 21.50 15.25 11.33
C LEU A 320 20.89 15.83 12.62
N MET A 321 21.68 16.05 13.68
CA MET A 321 21.23 16.72 14.91
C MET A 321 21.22 18.25 14.81
N GLN A 322 21.93 18.83 13.84
CA GLN A 322 22.01 20.28 13.62
C GLN A 322 21.00 20.78 12.57
N LEU A 323 20.48 19.87 11.74
CA LEU A 323 19.55 20.17 10.66
C LEU A 323 18.08 20.20 11.12
N ASP A 324 17.27 21.00 10.44
CA ASP A 324 15.82 21.01 10.57
C ASP A 324 15.17 19.98 9.61
N MET A 325 13.84 19.97 9.49
CA MET A 325 13.15 18.95 8.68
C MET A 325 13.47 19.04 7.19
N GLU A 326 13.62 20.25 6.65
CA GLU A 326 13.96 20.44 5.24
C GLU A 326 15.45 20.13 5.01
N GLY A 327 16.34 20.67 5.84
CA GLY A 327 17.77 20.39 5.79
C GLY A 327 18.09 18.90 5.89
N MET A 328 17.42 18.16 6.79
CA MET A 328 17.54 16.69 6.87
C MET A 328 17.13 16.02 5.55
N SER A 329 16.00 16.43 4.95
CA SER A 329 15.51 15.87 3.69
C SER A 329 16.50 16.10 2.54
N GLN A 330 17.00 17.34 2.39
CA GLN A 330 18.02 17.67 1.40
C GLN A 330 19.34 16.89 1.63
N TYR A 331 19.74 16.70 2.90
CA TYR A 331 20.94 15.95 3.26
C TYR A 331 20.85 14.46 2.88
N PHE A 332 19.69 13.83 3.12
CA PHE A 332 19.42 12.46 2.67
C PHE A 332 19.44 12.31 1.14
N GLN A 333 19.04 13.34 0.39
CA GLN A 333 18.94 13.29 -1.07
C GLN A 333 20.23 13.69 -1.80
N ARG A 334 21.06 14.57 -1.21
CA ARG A 334 22.21 15.18 -1.90
C ARG A 334 23.58 14.82 -1.30
N VAL A 335 23.66 14.56 0.00
CA VAL A 335 24.95 14.32 0.67
C VAL A 335 25.16 12.82 0.90
N ILE A 336 24.22 12.17 1.58
CA ILE A 336 24.32 10.74 1.94
C ILE A 336 24.58 9.78 0.76
N PRO A 337 24.01 9.96 -0.44
CA PRO A 337 24.26 9.03 -1.56
C PRO A 337 25.75 8.91 -1.90
N HIS A 338 26.48 10.04 -1.88
CA HIS A 338 27.86 10.13 -2.38
C HIS A 338 28.94 9.86 -1.32
N GLN A 339 28.57 9.75 -0.04
CA GLN A 339 29.52 9.53 1.06
C GLN A 339 30.37 8.25 0.94
N PHE A 340 29.93 7.29 0.14
CA PHE A 340 30.53 5.96 0.04
C PHE A 340 31.06 5.62 -1.35
N ASP A 341 31.01 6.55 -2.32
CA ASP A 341 31.34 6.30 -3.73
C ASP A 341 32.78 5.78 -3.90
N SER A 342 33.75 6.37 -3.17
CA SER A 342 35.15 5.93 -3.24
C SER A 342 35.41 4.56 -2.58
N CYS A 343 34.51 4.05 -1.74
CA CYS A 343 34.69 2.76 -1.07
C CYS A 343 33.35 2.23 -0.48
N PRO A 344 32.55 1.50 -1.29
CA PRO A 344 31.29 0.90 -0.85
C PRO A 344 31.42 -0.01 0.38
N ASP A 345 32.55 -0.72 0.51
CA ASP A 345 32.78 -1.65 1.61
C ASP A 345 32.87 -0.93 2.98
N LYS A 346 33.14 0.39 3.03
CA LYS A 346 33.05 1.17 4.29
C LYS A 346 31.63 1.16 4.85
N LEU A 347 30.61 1.32 4.01
CA LEU A 347 29.20 1.26 4.44
C LEU A 347 28.86 -0.13 4.96
N VAL A 348 29.28 -1.17 4.23
CA VAL A 348 29.08 -2.57 4.60
C VAL A 348 29.72 -2.87 5.97
N LEU A 349 30.98 -2.49 6.18
CA LEU A 349 31.67 -2.68 7.45
C LEU A 349 30.98 -1.95 8.61
N LYS A 350 30.47 -0.73 8.39
CA LYS A 350 29.65 -0.01 9.38
C LYS A 350 28.31 -0.71 9.65
N ALA A 351 27.64 -1.24 8.62
CA ALA A 351 26.41 -2.02 8.77
C ALA A 351 26.62 -3.31 9.60
N TYR A 352 27.76 -4.02 9.43
CA TYR A 352 28.06 -5.18 10.28
C TYR A 352 28.37 -4.84 11.74
N GLN A 353 28.84 -3.62 12.05
CA GLN A 353 28.97 -3.12 13.43
C GLN A 353 27.59 -2.89 14.10
N VAL A 354 26.52 -2.74 13.32
CA VAL A 354 25.16 -2.64 13.84
C VAL A 354 24.70 -4.00 14.36
N LYS A 355 24.77 -4.19 15.69
CA LYS A 355 24.12 -5.32 16.38
C LYS A 355 22.62 -5.39 16.02
N TYR A 356 22.24 -6.43 15.27
CA TYR A 356 20.88 -6.91 15.06
C TYR A 356 20.61 -8.09 16.02
N ASN A 357 19.38 -8.22 16.52
CA ASN A 357 19.04 -9.27 17.49
C ASN A 357 17.71 -9.93 17.10
N PRO A 358 17.73 -11.11 16.45
CA PRO A 358 16.53 -11.79 15.96
C PRO A 358 15.49 -12.07 17.05
N LYS A 359 15.92 -12.37 18.29
CA LYS A 359 15.01 -12.60 19.42
C LYS A 359 14.26 -11.31 19.82
N LYS A 360 14.93 -10.16 19.81
CA LYS A 360 14.27 -8.85 20.05
C LYS A 360 13.36 -8.46 18.88
N MET A 361 13.79 -8.70 17.64
CA MET A 361 12.99 -8.40 16.45
C MET A 361 11.70 -9.24 16.40
N LYS A 362 11.76 -10.52 16.76
CA LYS A 362 10.57 -11.38 16.88
C LYS A 362 9.59 -10.90 17.96
N ARG A 363 10.10 -10.39 19.10
CA ARG A 363 9.26 -9.79 20.15
C ARG A 363 8.57 -8.50 19.67
N SER A 364 9.29 -7.60 18.98
CA SER A 364 8.68 -6.38 18.45
C SER A 364 7.61 -6.64 17.38
N VAL A 365 7.65 -7.76 16.65
CA VAL A 365 6.50 -8.19 15.82
C VAL A 365 5.26 -8.46 16.68
N GLN A 366 5.40 -9.18 17.79
CA GLN A 366 4.29 -9.50 18.70
C GLN A 366 3.72 -8.24 19.36
N ASP A 367 4.59 -7.34 19.82
CA ASP A 367 4.19 -6.06 20.40
C ASP A 367 3.47 -5.16 19.39
N PHE A 368 3.96 -5.07 18.15
CA PHE A 368 3.31 -4.31 17.08
C PHE A 368 1.94 -4.91 16.70
N GLY A 369 1.84 -6.24 16.61
CA GLY A 369 0.58 -6.94 16.34
C GLY A 369 -0.49 -6.69 17.41
N ARG A 370 -0.09 -6.72 18.69
CA ARG A 370 -0.95 -6.35 19.83
C ARG A 370 -1.40 -4.88 19.70
N LEU A 371 -0.44 -3.96 19.57
CA LEU A 371 -0.69 -2.52 19.50
C LEU A 371 -1.59 -2.14 18.31
N ARG A 372 -1.43 -2.79 17.15
CA ARG A 372 -2.30 -2.60 15.97
C ARG A 372 -3.73 -3.07 16.23
N THR A 373 -3.90 -4.19 16.95
CA THR A 373 -5.21 -4.73 17.33
C THR A 373 -5.92 -3.80 18.30
N GLU A 374 -5.21 -3.34 19.35
CA GLU A 374 -5.70 -2.34 20.30
C GLU A 374 -6.11 -1.04 19.60
N ASN A 375 -5.26 -0.49 18.72
CA ASN A 375 -5.59 0.72 17.94
C ASN A 375 -6.82 0.54 17.04
N ARG A 376 -7.04 -0.64 16.46
CA ARG A 376 -8.25 -0.93 15.67
C ARG A 376 -9.51 -0.90 16.54
N LEU A 377 -9.47 -1.54 17.71
CA LEU A 377 -10.58 -1.56 18.66
C LEU A 377 -10.87 -0.15 19.23
N LEU A 378 -9.83 0.63 19.51
CA LEU A 378 -9.97 2.02 19.95
C LEU A 378 -10.65 2.89 18.88
N LYS A 379 -10.25 2.77 17.60
CA LYS A 379 -10.91 3.50 16.50
C LYS A 379 -12.38 3.13 16.35
N GLN A 380 -12.73 1.84 16.40
CA GLN A 380 -14.13 1.40 16.38
C GLN A 380 -14.94 1.95 17.56
N ARG A 381 -14.33 2.04 18.75
CA ARG A 381 -14.98 2.60 19.94
C ARG A 381 -15.16 4.12 19.85
N ILE A 382 -14.19 4.84 19.28
CA ILE A 382 -14.31 6.28 19.00
C ILE A 382 -15.47 6.51 18.01
N GLU A 383 -15.49 5.81 16.88
CA GLU A 383 -16.57 5.93 15.88
C GLU A 383 -17.96 5.62 16.46
N THR A 384 -18.05 4.64 17.36
CA THR A 384 -19.31 4.30 18.05
C THR A 384 -19.74 5.41 19.02
N LEU A 385 -18.79 6.04 19.72
CA LEU A 385 -19.07 7.16 20.62
C LEU A 385 -19.46 8.43 19.85
N GLU A 386 -18.79 8.71 18.73
CA GLU A 386 -19.10 9.83 17.83
C GLU A 386 -20.52 9.68 17.25
N LYS A 387 -20.87 8.50 16.72
CA LYS A 387 -22.25 8.19 16.27
C LYS A 387 -23.27 8.41 17.40
N GLY A 388 -23.00 7.90 18.60
CA GLY A 388 -23.87 8.11 19.76
C GLY A 388 -23.92 9.57 20.27
N GLN A 389 -22.93 10.42 19.97
CA GLN A 389 -23.00 11.86 20.23
C GLN A 389 -23.88 12.56 19.20
N VAL A 390 -23.74 12.22 17.91
CA VAL A 390 -24.59 12.73 16.83
C VAL A 390 -26.06 12.39 17.07
N THR A 391 -26.38 11.14 17.42
CA THR A 391 -27.77 10.73 17.71
C THR A 391 -28.37 11.53 18.88
N ARG A 392 -27.62 11.71 19.99
CA ARG A 392 -28.12 12.52 21.12
C ARG A 392 -28.30 14.00 20.77
N ALA A 393 -27.48 14.54 19.87
CA ALA A 393 -27.65 15.91 19.40
C ALA A 393 -28.93 16.06 18.57
N GLN A 394 -29.19 15.11 17.66
CA GLN A 394 -30.43 15.04 16.87
C GLN A 394 -31.66 14.89 17.78
N GLU A 395 -31.64 13.94 18.72
CA GLU A 395 -32.71 13.76 19.71
C GLU A 395 -32.97 15.03 20.53
N ALA A 396 -31.93 15.78 20.89
CA ALA A 396 -32.07 17.04 21.63
C ALA A 396 -32.70 18.15 20.79
N GLU A 397 -32.37 18.23 19.49
CA GLU A 397 -32.95 19.17 18.53
C GLU A 397 -34.43 18.84 18.27
N GLU A 398 -34.78 17.58 18.02
CA GLU A 398 -36.17 17.12 17.88
C GLU A 398 -36.99 17.40 19.15
N ASN A 399 -36.44 17.09 20.34
CA ASN A 399 -37.10 17.41 21.61
C ASN A 399 -37.30 18.92 21.82
N TYR A 400 -36.41 19.76 21.31
CA TYR A 400 -36.56 21.22 21.36
C TYR A 400 -37.68 21.70 20.43
N VAL A 401 -37.75 21.17 19.20
CA VAL A 401 -38.83 21.44 18.24
C VAL A 401 -40.19 21.02 18.83
N ILE A 402 -40.31 19.77 19.30
CA ILE A 402 -41.54 19.24 19.90
C ILE A 402 -41.98 20.11 21.09
N LYS A 403 -41.06 20.49 22.00
CA LYS A 403 -41.39 21.38 23.13
C LYS A 403 -41.92 22.74 22.67
N ARG A 404 -41.37 23.30 21.59
CA ARG A 404 -41.81 24.57 21.01
C ARG A 404 -43.22 24.46 20.42
N GLU A 405 -43.49 23.42 19.64
CA GLU A 405 -44.82 23.15 19.08
C GLU A 405 -45.86 22.93 20.18
N LEU A 406 -45.54 22.13 21.19
CA LEU A 406 -46.41 21.83 22.33
C LEU A 406 -46.75 23.12 23.13
N ALA A 407 -45.81 24.07 23.23
CA ALA A 407 -46.08 25.39 23.83
C ALA A 407 -47.06 26.23 22.99
N VAL A 408 -46.90 26.25 21.66
CA VAL A 408 -47.83 26.95 20.75
C VAL A 408 -49.25 26.37 20.83
N VAL A 409 -49.37 25.03 20.79
CA VAL A 409 -50.67 24.34 20.89
C VAL A 409 -51.34 24.60 22.25
N ARG A 410 -50.57 24.64 23.35
CA ARG A 410 -51.10 25.00 24.68
C ARG A 410 -51.62 26.44 24.72
N GLN A 411 -50.91 27.39 24.12
CA GLN A 411 -51.35 28.79 24.07
C GLN A 411 -52.64 28.96 23.25
N GLN A 412 -52.73 28.29 22.10
CA GLN A 412 -53.95 28.23 21.29
C GLN A 412 -55.12 27.62 22.06
N GLY A 413 -54.88 26.52 22.81
CA GLY A 413 -55.88 25.89 23.66
C GLY A 413 -56.39 26.81 24.78
N SER A 414 -55.51 27.62 25.38
CA SER A 414 -55.89 28.63 26.39
C SER A 414 -56.79 29.71 25.78
N SER A 415 -56.40 30.29 24.64
CA SER A 415 -57.21 31.30 23.94
C SER A 415 -58.59 30.74 23.56
N ALA A 416 -58.64 29.53 23.00
CA ALA A 416 -59.91 28.88 22.63
C ALA A 416 -60.80 28.60 23.85
N ALA A 417 -60.23 28.29 25.01
CA ALA A 417 -60.99 28.12 26.25
C ALA A 417 -61.54 29.45 26.78
N GLU A 418 -60.77 30.54 26.74
CA GLU A 418 -61.24 31.89 27.08
C GLU A 418 -62.36 32.34 26.15
N ASP A 419 -62.22 32.11 24.84
CA ASP A 419 -63.22 32.49 23.84
C ASP A 419 -64.50 31.66 23.96
N LEU A 420 -64.38 30.37 24.29
CA LEU A 420 -65.52 29.53 24.65
C LEU A 420 -66.24 30.04 25.91
N GLN A 421 -65.50 30.47 26.94
CA GLN A 421 -66.07 31.02 28.17
C GLN A 421 -66.80 32.36 27.92
N LYS A 422 -66.25 33.23 27.04
CA LYS A 422 -66.92 34.46 26.57
C LYS A 422 -68.20 34.15 25.79
N ALA A 423 -68.16 33.16 24.89
CA ALA A 423 -69.34 32.72 24.15
C ALA A 423 -70.43 32.17 25.08
N GLN A 424 -70.06 31.34 26.07
CA GLN A 424 -71.00 30.82 27.08
C GLN A 424 -71.63 31.91 27.94
N SER A 425 -70.87 32.92 28.39
CA SER A 425 -71.42 34.03 29.17
C SER A 425 -72.34 34.92 28.34
N THR A 426 -72.03 35.13 27.05
CA THR A 426 -72.90 35.84 26.10
C THR A 426 -74.19 35.06 25.83
N ILE A 427 -74.12 33.74 25.61
CA ILE A 427 -75.31 32.88 25.45
C ILE A 427 -76.21 32.99 26.68
N ARG A 428 -75.62 32.93 27.89
CA ARG A 428 -76.35 33.08 29.15
C ARG A 428 -77.03 34.46 29.27
N GLN A 429 -76.33 35.55 28.96
CA GLN A 429 -76.93 36.89 28.95
C GLN A 429 -78.09 37.01 27.95
N LEU A 430 -77.96 36.43 26.75
CA LEU A 430 -79.02 36.43 25.74
C LEU A 430 -80.23 35.59 26.19
N GLN A 431 -80.01 34.46 26.87
CA GLN A 431 -81.08 33.67 27.48
C GLN A 431 -81.79 34.43 28.61
N GLU A 432 -81.04 35.08 29.51
CA GLU A 432 -81.59 35.94 30.58
C GLU A 432 -82.40 37.12 29.99
N GLN A 433 -81.94 37.71 28.87
CA GLN A 433 -82.69 38.74 28.14
C GLN A 433 -83.95 38.20 27.45
N GLN A 434 -83.92 36.98 26.87
CA GLN A 434 -85.13 36.36 26.30
C GLN A 434 -86.19 36.07 27.38
N VAL A 435 -85.77 35.60 28.56
CA VAL A 435 -86.69 35.40 29.71
C VAL A 435 -87.26 36.74 30.18
N ALA A 436 -86.45 37.80 30.26
CA ALA A 436 -86.90 39.14 30.62
C ALA A 436 -87.85 39.77 29.57
N ALA A 437 -87.63 39.50 28.28
CA ALA A 437 -88.52 39.93 27.19
C ALA A 437 -89.86 39.17 27.23
N GLY A 438 -89.82 37.86 27.49
CA GLY A 438 -91.02 37.05 27.73
C GLY A 438 -91.85 37.51 28.94
N ALA A 439 -91.20 38.05 29.97
CA ALA A 439 -91.86 38.56 31.18
C ALA A 439 -92.48 39.97 31.03
N LYS A 440 -92.20 40.71 29.95
CA LYS A 440 -92.72 42.08 29.71
C LYS A 440 -93.68 42.20 28.51
N GLY A 441 -94.01 41.09 27.84
CA GLY A 441 -94.82 41.05 26.62
C GLY A 441 -96.20 40.40 26.79
N GLY A 442 -97.01 40.84 27.75
CA GLY A 442 -98.38 40.35 27.92
C GLY A 442 -99.44 41.19 27.21
N TRP A 443 -99.74 40.90 25.94
CA TRP A 443 -100.96 41.38 25.26
C TRP A 443 -101.59 40.30 24.37
N CYS A 444 -102.93 40.24 24.39
CA CYS A 444 -103.74 39.18 23.81
C CYS A 444 -104.11 39.40 22.33
N LEU A 445 -104.37 38.27 21.63
CA LEU A 445 -105.40 38.07 20.59
C LEU A 445 -105.57 39.11 19.47
N SER A 446 -105.22 38.75 18.22
CA SER A 446 -106.20 38.54 17.12
C SER A 446 -105.57 38.18 15.75
N ARG A 447 -106.37 37.52 14.90
CA ARG A 447 -106.12 37.08 13.49
C ARG A 447 -106.13 38.26 12.47
N PRO A 448 -105.91 38.08 11.14
CA PRO A 448 -105.50 36.89 10.34
C PRO A 448 -104.29 37.11 9.39
N CYS A 449 -103.90 36.06 8.65
CA CYS A 449 -103.00 36.14 7.47
C CYS A 449 -103.64 36.89 6.28
N PRO A 450 -102.85 37.31 5.28
CA PRO A 450 -102.76 36.47 4.06
C PRO A 450 -101.34 36.32 3.45
N HIS A 451 -101.29 35.64 2.30
CA HIS A 451 -100.14 34.97 1.63
C HIS A 451 -99.02 35.88 1.03
N PRO A 452 -97.85 35.28 0.67
CA PRO A 452 -96.68 35.95 0.07
C PRO A 452 -96.81 36.07 -1.48
N PRO A 453 -95.82 36.63 -2.22
CA PRO A 453 -94.85 35.72 -2.88
C PRO A 453 -93.45 36.27 -3.30
N LEU A 454 -92.53 35.30 -3.52
CA LEU A 454 -91.51 35.18 -4.61
C LEU A 454 -90.34 36.19 -4.85
N CYS A 455 -89.14 35.58 -4.94
CA CYS A 455 -88.02 35.89 -5.88
C CYS A 455 -87.18 37.19 -5.66
N ARG A 456 -85.89 37.29 -6.07
CA ARG A 456 -85.05 36.47 -6.98
C ARG A 456 -83.54 36.77 -6.78
N ALA A 457 -82.65 35.81 -7.11
CA ALA A 457 -81.20 35.96 -7.40
C ALA A 457 -80.28 36.52 -6.27
N PHE A 458 -79.03 36.09 -6.09
CA PHE A 458 -78.04 35.63 -7.08
C PHE A 458 -77.37 34.28 -6.72
N ARG A 459 -76.84 33.61 -7.76
CA ARG A 459 -76.10 32.33 -7.72
C ARG A 459 -74.73 32.57 -8.33
N THR A 460 -73.65 32.11 -7.69
CA THR A 460 -72.36 31.57 -8.22
C THR A 460 -71.35 31.55 -7.06
N GLN A 461 -70.45 30.57 -6.87
CA GLN A 461 -70.10 29.40 -7.68
C GLN A 461 -69.57 28.29 -6.74
N ILE A 462 -69.70 27.02 -7.14
CA ILE A 462 -69.18 25.84 -6.42
C ILE A 462 -68.07 25.22 -7.27
N SER A 463 -66.95 24.81 -6.65
CA SER A 463 -66.22 23.52 -6.82
C SER A 463 -64.70 23.69 -6.63
N PRO A 464 -63.91 22.63 -6.29
CA PRO A 464 -64.30 21.33 -5.72
C PRO A 464 -63.50 20.94 -4.45
N TRP A 465 -64.03 19.95 -3.72
CA TRP A 465 -63.25 19.07 -2.83
C TRP A 465 -62.40 18.08 -3.65
N PRO A 466 -61.40 17.45 -3.02
CA PRO A 466 -61.47 15.99 -2.85
C PRO A 466 -61.21 15.59 -1.39
N SER A 467 -62.05 14.80 -0.72
CA SER A 467 -62.33 13.37 -1.00
C SER A 467 -61.09 12.48 -0.88
N CYS A 468 -60.83 11.94 0.32
CA CYS A 468 -60.78 10.48 0.55
C CYS A 468 -60.36 10.11 2.00
N ILE A 469 -61.33 9.61 2.78
CA ILE A 469 -61.05 8.65 3.85
C ILE A 469 -61.55 7.28 3.37
N LYS A 470 -60.64 6.30 3.21
CA LYS A 470 -60.93 4.88 3.50
C LYS A 470 -59.70 3.96 3.44
N SER A 471 -59.48 3.27 4.57
CA SER A 471 -58.97 1.90 4.73
C SER A 471 -57.69 1.42 4.00
N GLY A 472 -56.68 1.05 4.80
CA GLY A 472 -55.54 0.23 4.39
C GLY A 472 -54.62 -0.06 5.58
N GLY A 473 -54.96 -1.03 6.43
CA GLY A 473 -54.18 -1.31 7.65
C GLY A 473 -53.02 -2.28 7.41
N THR A 474 -51.85 -2.00 7.99
CA THR A 474 -50.75 -2.99 8.08
C THR A 474 -50.04 -2.91 9.44
N GLN A 475 -50.26 -3.96 10.23
CA GLN A 475 -49.36 -4.62 11.22
C GLN A 475 -48.35 -3.80 12.05
N ARG A 476 -48.45 -3.95 13.38
CA ARG A 476 -47.30 -3.84 14.30
C ARG A 476 -46.33 -5.01 14.09
N PRO A 477 -45.01 -4.80 14.18
CA PRO A 477 -44.09 -5.82 14.69
C PRO A 477 -43.97 -5.67 16.22
N VAL A 478 -44.21 -6.76 16.94
CA VAL A 478 -43.95 -6.87 18.39
C VAL A 478 -42.50 -7.31 18.62
N LEU A 479 -41.83 -6.72 19.60
CA LEU A 479 -40.54 -7.19 20.08
C LEU A 479 -40.68 -8.61 20.68
N ILE A 480 -40.03 -9.60 20.04
CA ILE A 480 -39.87 -10.95 20.58
C ILE A 480 -38.43 -11.09 21.09
N PRO A 481 -38.19 -11.51 22.34
CA PRO A 481 -36.85 -11.80 22.85
C PRO A 481 -36.41 -13.24 22.48
N PRO A 482 -35.11 -13.50 22.26
CA PRO A 482 -34.61 -14.87 22.13
C PRO A 482 -34.47 -15.52 23.52
N GLN A 483 -35.08 -16.69 23.69
CA GLN A 483 -34.87 -17.62 24.81
C GLN A 483 -34.47 -18.99 24.26
N LEU A 484 -33.64 -19.72 25.01
CA LEU A 484 -33.01 -20.99 24.60
C LEU A 484 -34.00 -22.17 24.60
N PRO A 485 -33.77 -23.22 23.79
CA PRO A 485 -34.44 -24.50 23.95
C PRO A 485 -33.63 -25.47 24.83
N SER A 486 -34.33 -26.26 25.65
CA SER A 486 -33.77 -27.36 26.45
C SER A 486 -34.78 -28.50 26.61
N TYR A 487 -34.43 -29.71 26.13
CA TYR A 487 -34.81 -31.06 26.63
C TYR A 487 -36.23 -31.26 27.24
N ARG A 488 -37.15 -32.08 26.70
CA ARG A 488 -37.17 -33.58 26.46
C ARG A 488 -38.46 -33.95 25.68
N SER A 489 -38.81 -35.17 25.23
CA SER A 489 -38.27 -36.56 25.37
C SER A 489 -38.74 -37.47 24.19
N CYS A 490 -38.31 -38.74 24.18
CA CYS A 490 -38.70 -39.85 23.27
C CYS A 490 -40.10 -40.48 23.60
N PRO A 491 -40.64 -41.51 22.89
CA PRO A 491 -40.09 -42.36 21.80
C PRO A 491 -40.98 -42.38 20.52
N ASP A 492 -40.89 -43.25 19.48
CA ASP A 492 -40.37 -44.63 19.34
C ASP A 492 -40.08 -45.06 17.86
N LEU A 493 -39.29 -46.14 17.71
CA LEU A 493 -39.22 -47.17 16.62
C LEU A 493 -39.26 -46.83 15.10
N GLY A 494 -38.37 -47.45 14.30
CA GLY A 494 -38.68 -47.76 12.87
C GLY A 494 -37.55 -47.93 11.84
N ALA A 495 -36.78 -49.02 11.92
CA ALA A 495 -35.98 -49.70 10.86
C ALA A 495 -35.73 -49.04 9.48
N SER A 496 -34.44 -48.89 9.10
CA SER A 496 -33.73 -49.75 8.11
C SER A 496 -32.26 -49.32 7.95
#